data_AF-A0A2V7HFF7-F1
#
_entry.id   AF-A0A2V7HFF7-F1
#
_cell.length_a   1.000
_cell.length_b   1.000
_cell.length_c   1.000
_cell.angle_alpha   90.00
_cell.angle_beta   90.00
_cell.angle_gamma   90.00
#
_symmetry.space_group_name_H-M   'P 1'
#
loop_
_entity.id
_entity.type
_entity.pdbx_description
1 polymer ?
#
loop_
_entity_poly.entity_id
_entity_poly.type
_entity_poly.pdbx_seq_one_letter_code
_entity_poly.pdbx_strand_id
1 'polypeptide(L)'
;MNVNLDTFNRQLAGLTGRFADLGAKLAEAAREMQDGGAPPAEALVEALAAARAEFVELLAEIVAAAESLGVAVPDHVESAKSLEPVLAAMVAATDARRRRAAFDEIRGRILTIYDRITGVRHEGDETFAPLVALQTSAKEAKAAALALTEATTDQARALMEAAGPFADLLTMLESTEALDDEKFSALEESVSTAFGRPIAVAIGRGRLLLSGQ
;
A
#
# COMPACT_ATOMS: atom_id res chain seq x y z
N MET A 1 -8.48 -9.48 7.74
CA MET A 1 -7.89 -9.83 9.05
C MET A 1 -6.66 -8.96 9.23
N ASN A 2 -6.63 -8.09 10.26
CA ASN A 2 -5.42 -7.30 10.53
C ASN A 2 -4.42 -8.20 11.24
N VAL A 3 -3.48 -8.77 10.48
CA VAL A 3 -2.39 -9.59 11.05
C VAL A 3 -1.49 -8.67 11.87
N ASN A 4 -1.41 -8.91 13.17
CA ASN A 4 -0.58 -8.10 14.08
C ASN A 4 0.81 -8.71 14.20
N LEU A 5 1.66 -8.46 13.20
CA LEU A 5 3.01 -9.01 13.07
C LEU A 5 3.93 -8.63 14.26
N ASP A 6 3.73 -7.45 14.84
CA ASP A 6 4.46 -7.00 16.03
C ASP A 6 4.15 -7.86 17.26
N THR A 7 2.94 -8.42 17.33
CA THR A 7 2.55 -9.34 18.40
C THR A 7 3.21 -10.70 18.23
N PHE A 8 3.24 -11.25 17.01
CA PHE A 8 3.98 -12.48 16.73
C PHE A 8 5.47 -12.35 17.01
N ASN A 9 6.11 -11.24 16.61
CA ASN A 9 7.52 -10.99 16.91
C ASN A 9 7.80 -10.96 18.42
N ARG A 10 6.94 -10.29 19.21
CA ARG A 10 7.09 -10.24 20.67
C ARG A 10 6.87 -11.60 21.32
N GLN A 11 5.85 -12.34 20.89
CA GLN A 11 5.57 -13.69 21.41
C GLN A 11 6.70 -14.66 21.07
N LEU A 12 7.24 -14.61 19.85
CA LEU A 12 8.35 -15.45 19.41
C LEU A 12 9.63 -15.16 20.21
N ALA A 13 9.95 -13.88 20.43
CA ALA A 13 11.10 -13.47 21.24
C ALA A 13 10.96 -13.94 22.70
N GLY A 14 9.78 -13.76 23.31
CA GLY A 14 9.51 -14.21 24.67
C GLY A 14 9.58 -15.73 24.82
N LEU A 15 9.06 -16.48 23.84
CA LEU A 15 9.13 -17.93 23.81
C LEU A 15 10.56 -18.44 23.62
N THR A 16 11.33 -17.81 22.74
CA THR A 16 12.76 -18.13 22.53
C THR A 16 13.57 -17.92 23.80
N GLY A 17 13.33 -16.81 24.53
CA GLY A 17 13.94 -16.56 25.83
C GLY A 17 13.61 -17.64 26.85
N ARG A 18 12.33 -18.01 26.97
CA ARG A 18 11.90 -19.09 27.88
C ARG A 18 12.52 -20.44 27.54
N PHE A 19 12.65 -20.80 26.26
CA PHE A 19 13.33 -22.03 25.87
C PHE A 19 14.82 -22.01 26.23
N ALA A 20 15.49 -20.85 26.11
CA ALA A 20 16.88 -20.73 26.55
C ALA A 20 17.02 -20.94 28.07
N ASP A 21 16.14 -20.32 28.87
CA ASP A 21 16.13 -20.46 30.33
C ASP A 21 15.81 -21.92 30.75
N LEU A 22 14.83 -22.55 30.11
CA LEU A 22 14.50 -23.96 30.33
C LEU A 22 15.65 -24.89 29.93
N GLY A 23 16.33 -24.60 28.83
CA GLY A 23 17.51 -25.34 28.39
C GLY A 23 18.63 -25.33 29.43
N ALA A 24 18.89 -24.18 30.06
CA ALA A 24 19.86 -24.07 31.13
C ALA A 24 19.47 -24.91 32.36
N LYS A 25 18.21 -24.84 32.79
CA LYS A 25 17.68 -25.63 33.93
C LYS A 25 17.69 -27.13 33.66
N LEU A 26 17.35 -27.55 32.45
CA LEU A 26 17.39 -28.96 32.04
C LEU A 26 18.82 -29.49 32.00
N ALA A 27 19.79 -28.68 31.57
CA ALA A 27 21.21 -29.06 31.59
C ALA A 27 21.73 -29.26 33.03
N GLU A 28 21.26 -28.46 34.00
CA GLU A 28 21.57 -28.62 35.42
C GLU A 28 20.92 -29.89 35.98
N ALA A 29 19.62 -30.09 35.77
CA ALA A 29 18.90 -31.28 36.22
C ALA A 29 19.47 -32.58 35.60
N ALA A 30 19.95 -32.53 34.36
CA ALA A 30 20.62 -33.66 33.72
C ALA A 30 21.92 -34.06 34.43
N ARG A 31 22.71 -33.08 34.91
CA ARG A 31 23.93 -33.34 35.69
C ARG A 31 23.59 -33.93 37.05
N GLU A 32 22.60 -33.39 37.75
CA GLU A 32 22.14 -33.94 39.04
C GLU A 32 21.63 -35.38 38.90
N MET A 33 20.95 -35.70 37.81
CA MET A 33 20.53 -37.06 37.51
C MET A 33 21.71 -37.99 37.21
N GLN A 34 22.69 -37.51 36.44
CA GLN A 34 23.87 -38.29 36.08
C GLN A 34 24.76 -38.60 37.30
N ASP A 35 24.96 -37.61 38.18
CA ASP A 35 25.87 -37.71 39.32
C ASP A 35 25.18 -38.27 40.57
N GLY A 36 23.91 -37.90 40.79
CA GLY A 36 23.15 -38.21 42.01
C GLY A 36 21.97 -39.17 41.83
N GLY A 37 21.61 -39.53 40.59
CA GLY A 37 20.48 -40.43 40.29
C GLY A 37 19.10 -39.84 40.54
N ALA A 38 19.00 -38.54 40.84
CA ALA A 38 17.73 -37.87 41.11
C ALA A 38 17.00 -37.50 39.80
N PRO A 39 15.69 -37.75 39.67
CA PRO A 39 14.92 -37.31 38.51
C PRO A 39 14.77 -35.78 38.49
N PRO A 40 14.44 -35.16 37.33
CA PRO A 40 14.20 -33.72 37.25
C PRO A 40 12.95 -33.37 38.05
N ALA A 41 12.90 -32.16 38.60
CA ALA A 41 11.71 -31.68 39.31
C ALA A 41 10.48 -31.65 38.39
N GLU A 42 9.32 -32.08 38.91
CA GLU A 42 8.04 -32.12 38.17
C GLU A 42 7.69 -30.76 37.55
N ALA A 43 7.88 -29.68 38.30
CA ALA A 43 7.69 -28.31 37.82
C ALA A 43 8.53 -27.95 36.58
N LEU A 44 9.71 -28.53 36.41
CA LEU A 44 10.55 -28.31 35.22
C LEU A 44 9.98 -29.04 34.00
N VAL A 45 9.44 -30.24 34.19
CA VAL A 45 8.77 -31.01 33.13
C VAL A 45 7.48 -30.32 32.70
N GLU A 46 6.67 -29.85 33.65
CA GLU A 46 5.46 -29.07 33.37
C GLU A 46 5.77 -27.77 32.63
N ALA A 47 6.81 -27.04 33.04
CA ALA A 47 7.21 -25.80 32.36
C ALA A 47 7.67 -26.05 30.92
N LEU A 48 8.37 -27.16 30.66
CA LEU A 48 8.75 -27.56 29.29
C LEU A 48 7.52 -27.93 28.45
N ALA A 49 6.59 -28.68 29.02
CA ALA A 49 5.35 -29.06 28.35
C ALA A 49 4.50 -27.84 27.99
N ALA A 50 4.37 -26.88 28.92
CA ALA A 50 3.67 -25.62 28.70
C ALA A 50 4.34 -24.78 27.60
N ALA A 51 5.66 -24.58 27.67
CA ALA A 51 6.39 -23.84 26.64
C ALA A 51 6.25 -24.49 25.26
N ARG A 52 6.24 -25.83 25.17
CA ARG A 52 6.01 -26.55 23.92
C ARG A 52 4.57 -26.36 23.40
N ALA A 53 3.57 -26.40 24.28
CA ALA A 53 2.18 -26.17 23.87
C ALA A 53 2.01 -24.75 23.28
N GLU A 54 2.54 -23.74 23.97
CA GLU A 54 2.51 -22.36 23.50
C GLU A 54 3.25 -22.17 22.16
N PHE A 55 4.35 -22.90 21.93
CA PHE A 55 5.03 -22.89 20.63
C PHE A 55 4.16 -23.43 19.52
N VAL A 56 3.48 -24.56 19.75
CA VAL A 56 2.61 -25.20 18.76
C VAL A 56 1.42 -24.31 18.43
N GLU A 57 0.83 -23.65 19.42
CA GLU A 57 -0.24 -22.69 19.23
C GLU A 57 0.23 -21.49 18.40
N LEU A 58 1.35 -20.86 18.78
CA LEU A 58 1.92 -19.74 18.05
C LEU A 58 2.28 -20.12 16.60
N LEU A 59 2.83 -21.32 16.39
CA LEU A 59 3.13 -21.83 15.06
C LEU A 59 1.85 -21.94 14.20
N ALA A 60 0.77 -22.51 14.76
CA ALA A 60 -0.50 -22.62 14.05
C ALA A 60 -1.08 -21.24 13.67
N GLU A 61 -1.00 -20.26 14.57
CA GLU A 61 -1.44 -18.89 14.29
C GLU A 61 -0.61 -18.22 13.19
N ILE A 62 0.73 -18.37 13.24
CA ILE A 62 1.63 -17.81 12.22
C ILE A 62 1.40 -18.48 10.86
N VAL A 63 1.20 -19.80 10.82
CA VAL A 63 0.91 -20.55 9.58
C VAL A 63 -0.39 -20.05 8.96
N ALA A 64 -1.48 -20.00 9.73
CA ALA A 64 -2.76 -19.52 9.22
C ALA A 64 -2.68 -18.06 8.72
N ALA A 65 -1.92 -17.21 9.41
CA ALA A 65 -1.68 -15.84 8.97
C ALA A 65 -0.83 -15.78 7.69
N ALA A 66 0.23 -16.59 7.58
CA ALA A 66 1.10 -16.65 6.40
C ALA A 66 0.33 -17.14 5.17
N GLU A 67 -0.51 -18.17 5.30
CA GLU A 67 -1.39 -18.65 4.24
C GLU A 67 -2.34 -17.55 3.74
N SER A 68 -2.94 -16.77 4.65
CA SER A 68 -3.81 -15.65 4.28
C SER A 68 -3.09 -14.53 3.51
N LEU A 69 -1.77 -14.45 3.67
CA LEU A 69 -0.89 -13.51 2.98
C LEU A 69 -0.23 -14.13 1.72
N GLY A 70 -0.44 -15.42 1.44
CA GLY A 70 0.21 -16.14 0.35
C GLY A 70 1.71 -16.34 0.55
N VAL A 71 2.18 -16.30 1.81
CA VAL A 71 3.58 -16.52 2.17
C VAL A 71 3.80 -18.00 2.44
N ALA A 72 4.80 -18.58 1.77
CA ALA A 72 5.17 -19.98 1.98
C ALA A 72 5.81 -20.16 3.36
N VAL A 73 5.34 -21.18 4.10
CA VAL A 73 5.93 -21.62 5.37
C VAL A 73 6.66 -22.95 5.13
N PRO A 74 7.84 -23.17 5.72
CA PRO A 74 8.52 -24.47 5.62
C PRO A 74 7.67 -25.61 6.18
N ASP A 75 7.71 -26.77 5.52
CA ASP A 75 6.97 -27.98 5.93
C ASP A 75 7.38 -28.49 7.33
N HIS A 76 8.60 -28.17 7.77
CA HIS A 76 9.15 -28.57 9.05
C HIS A 76 9.74 -27.36 9.80
N VAL A 77 9.07 -26.97 10.88
CA VAL A 77 9.54 -25.92 11.80
C VAL A 77 9.93 -26.56 13.13
N GLU A 78 11.20 -26.92 13.26
CA GLU A 78 11.74 -27.53 14.49
C GLU A 78 12.25 -26.50 15.50
N SER A 79 12.35 -25.23 15.09
CA SER A 79 12.92 -24.16 15.91
C SER A 79 12.11 -22.88 15.77
N ALA A 80 11.92 -22.19 16.89
CA ALA A 80 11.34 -20.85 16.92
C ALA A 80 12.11 -19.89 15.99
N LYS A 81 13.44 -20.03 15.87
CA LYS A 81 14.25 -19.20 14.98
C LYS A 81 13.92 -19.39 13.51
N SER A 82 13.44 -20.57 13.12
CA SER A 82 13.03 -20.84 11.73
C SER A 82 11.79 -20.05 11.31
N LEU A 83 11.08 -19.43 12.25
CA LEU A 83 9.93 -18.56 11.97
C LEU A 83 10.32 -17.10 11.71
N GLU A 84 11.54 -16.67 12.08
CA GLU A 84 12.00 -15.29 11.84
C GLU A 84 11.96 -14.92 10.34
N PRO A 85 12.44 -15.77 9.41
CA PRO A 85 12.36 -15.47 7.97
C PRO A 85 10.91 -15.45 7.45
N VAL A 86 10.03 -16.28 8.01
CA VAL A 86 8.60 -16.31 7.65
C VAL A 86 7.93 -15.01 8.06
N LEU A 87 8.15 -14.56 9.29
CA LEU A 87 7.64 -13.28 9.77
C LEU A 87 8.19 -12.10 8.95
N ALA A 88 9.47 -12.11 8.60
CA ALA A 88 10.06 -11.09 7.72
C ALA A 88 9.40 -11.08 6.33
N ALA A 89 9.13 -12.25 5.74
CA ALA A 89 8.42 -12.37 4.48
C ALA A 89 6.96 -11.87 4.57
N MET A 90 6.27 -12.12 5.69
CA MET A 90 4.93 -11.59 5.96
C MET A 90 4.90 -10.06 6.08
N VAL A 91 5.92 -9.45 6.70
CA VAL A 91 6.07 -7.97 6.71
C VAL A 91 6.22 -7.46 5.28
N ALA A 92 7.15 -8.02 4.51
CA ALA A 92 7.40 -7.59 3.14
C ALA A 92 6.16 -7.73 2.23
N ALA A 93 5.41 -8.83 2.36
CA ALA A 93 4.17 -9.06 1.63
C ALA A 93 3.09 -8.03 2.00
N THR A 94 2.95 -7.72 3.30
CA THR A 94 2.00 -6.73 3.79
C THR A 94 2.32 -5.34 3.26
N ASP A 95 3.59 -4.94 3.29
CA ASP A 95 4.03 -3.64 2.80
C ASP A 95 3.92 -3.52 1.28
N ALA A 96 4.21 -4.58 0.53
CA ALA A 96 3.98 -4.63 -0.92
C ALA A 96 2.49 -4.45 -1.25
N ARG A 97 1.60 -5.12 -0.51
CA ARG A 97 0.15 -4.99 -0.68
C ARG A 97 -0.33 -3.57 -0.36
N ARG A 98 0.17 -2.97 0.72
CA ARG A 98 -0.16 -1.57 1.08
C ARG A 98 0.29 -0.58 0.02
N ARG A 99 1.53 -0.71 -0.48
CA ARG A 99 2.05 0.15 -1.56
C ARG A 99 1.22 0.02 -2.83
N ARG A 100 0.85 -1.21 -3.21
CA ARG A 100 -0.01 -1.45 -4.37
C ARG A 100 -1.39 -0.83 -4.20
N ALA A 101 -2.02 -1.02 -3.05
CA ALA A 101 -3.33 -0.43 -2.77
C ALA A 101 -3.30 1.12 -2.80
N ALA A 102 -2.27 1.74 -2.22
CA ALA A 102 -2.08 3.18 -2.27
C ALA A 102 -1.88 3.70 -3.70
N PHE A 103 -1.09 2.98 -4.51
CA PHE A 103 -0.93 3.31 -5.92
C PHE A 103 -2.24 3.17 -6.71
N ASP A 104 -2.97 2.07 -6.49
CA ASP A 104 -4.26 1.83 -7.14
C ASP A 104 -5.30 2.91 -6.79
N GLU A 105 -5.29 3.40 -5.56
CA GLU A 105 -6.14 4.52 -5.13
C GLU A 105 -5.78 5.82 -5.87
N ILE A 106 -4.50 6.19 -5.90
CA ILE A 106 -4.02 7.37 -6.63
C ILE A 106 -4.36 7.26 -8.11
N ARG A 107 -4.08 6.10 -8.72
CA ARG A 107 -4.38 5.80 -10.12
C ARG A 107 -5.88 5.93 -10.39
N GLY A 108 -6.74 5.39 -9.53
CA GLY A 108 -8.19 5.52 -9.66
C GLY A 108 -8.68 6.98 -9.64
N ARG A 109 -8.11 7.81 -8.76
CA ARG A 109 -8.40 9.26 -8.74
C ARG A 109 -7.98 9.95 -10.02
N ILE A 110 -6.78 9.65 -10.53
CA ILE A 110 -6.27 10.20 -11.79
C ILE A 110 -7.12 9.77 -13.00
N LEU A 111 -7.53 8.50 -13.06
CA LEU A 111 -8.42 8.02 -14.12
C LEU A 111 -9.76 8.77 -14.11
N THR A 112 -10.28 9.10 -12.92
CA THR A 112 -11.50 9.91 -12.78
C THR A 112 -11.30 11.32 -13.33
N ILE A 113 -10.13 11.95 -13.10
CA ILE A 113 -9.79 13.26 -13.69
C ILE A 113 -9.84 13.19 -15.22
N TYR A 114 -9.18 12.20 -15.82
CA TYR A 114 -9.17 12.04 -17.28
C TYR A 114 -10.57 11.78 -17.87
N ASP A 115 -11.41 11.02 -17.16
CA ASP A 115 -12.79 10.76 -17.57
C ASP A 115 -13.64 12.03 -17.58
N ARG A 116 -13.47 12.88 -16.56
CA ARG A 116 -14.18 14.17 -16.49
C ARG A 116 -13.74 15.13 -17.59
N ILE A 117 -12.44 15.21 -17.87
CA ILE A 117 -11.90 16.02 -18.99
C ILE A 117 -12.43 15.53 -20.34
N THR A 118 -12.48 14.21 -20.53
CA THR A 118 -13.01 13.62 -21.77
C THR A 118 -14.50 13.97 -21.98
N GLY A 119 -15.23 14.23 -20.91
CA GLY A 119 -16.62 14.71 -20.94
C GLY A 119 -16.79 16.24 -21.04
N VAL A 120 -15.73 17.05 -21.00
CA VAL A 120 -15.88 18.51 -21.13
C VAL A 120 -16.38 18.85 -22.53
N ARG A 121 -17.34 19.78 -22.63
CA ARG A 121 -17.91 20.28 -23.88
C ARG A 121 -17.71 21.78 -24.00
N HIS A 122 -17.61 22.31 -25.22
CA HIS A 122 -17.54 23.74 -25.45
C HIS A 122 -18.93 24.30 -25.76
N GLU A 123 -19.32 25.37 -25.06
CA GLU A 123 -20.58 26.08 -25.28
C GLU A 123 -20.50 26.89 -26.58
N GLY A 124 -21.24 26.46 -27.60
CA GLY A 124 -21.38 27.17 -28.88
C GLY A 124 -20.47 26.72 -30.02
N ASP A 125 -19.53 25.80 -29.80
CA ASP A 125 -18.72 25.19 -30.88
C ASP A 125 -18.36 23.74 -30.55
N GLU A 126 -19.15 22.80 -31.07
CA GLU A 126 -18.92 21.36 -30.89
C GLU A 126 -17.62 20.86 -31.56
N THR A 127 -17.04 21.65 -32.47
CA THR A 127 -15.84 21.32 -33.24
C THR A 127 -14.59 22.07 -32.76
N PHE A 128 -14.64 22.70 -31.58
CA PHE A 128 -13.55 23.49 -31.05
C PHE A 128 -12.25 22.66 -30.96
N ALA A 129 -11.36 22.83 -31.95
CA ALA A 129 -10.20 21.98 -32.16
C ALA A 129 -9.26 21.87 -30.95
N PRO A 130 -9.01 22.93 -30.15
CA PRO A 130 -8.21 22.81 -28.93
C PRO A 130 -8.81 21.83 -27.91
N LEU A 131 -10.13 21.79 -27.77
CA LEU A 131 -10.80 20.85 -26.85
C LEU A 131 -10.70 19.41 -27.36
N VAL A 132 -10.83 19.19 -28.67
CA VAL A 132 -10.63 17.86 -29.27
C VAL A 132 -9.21 17.35 -29.03
N ALA A 133 -8.20 18.22 -29.15
CA ALA A 133 -6.81 17.88 -28.85
C ALA A 133 -6.61 17.56 -27.35
N LEU A 134 -7.18 18.35 -26.46
CA LEU A 134 -7.17 18.11 -25.01
C LEU A 134 -7.80 16.75 -24.64
N GLN A 135 -8.98 16.45 -25.20
CA GLN A 135 -9.68 15.18 -24.97
C GLN A 135 -8.88 13.99 -25.51
N THR A 136 -8.21 14.15 -26.66
CA THR A 136 -7.34 13.11 -27.22
C THR A 136 -6.15 12.85 -26.30
N SER A 137 -5.48 13.90 -25.84
CA SER A 137 -4.39 13.81 -24.86
C SER A 137 -4.84 13.15 -23.55
N ALA A 138 -6.02 13.50 -23.03
CA ALA A 138 -6.60 12.85 -21.84
C ALA A 138 -6.86 11.34 -22.07
N LYS A 139 -7.35 10.94 -23.24
CA LYS A 139 -7.57 9.52 -23.58
C LYS A 139 -6.25 8.74 -23.68
N GLU A 140 -5.22 9.34 -24.27
CA GLU A 140 -3.88 8.74 -24.35
C GLU A 140 -3.26 8.59 -22.95
N ALA A 141 -3.34 9.64 -22.12
CA ALA A 141 -2.87 9.61 -20.73
C ALA A 141 -3.64 8.57 -19.90
N LYS A 142 -4.96 8.45 -20.10
CA LYS A 142 -5.78 7.40 -19.48
C LYS A 142 -5.31 6.00 -19.88
N ALA A 143 -5.06 5.78 -21.17
CA ALA A 143 -4.55 4.49 -21.66
C ALA A 143 -3.19 4.14 -21.05
N ALA A 144 -2.28 5.13 -20.96
CA ALA A 144 -0.99 4.96 -20.30
C ALA A 144 -1.12 4.64 -18.81
N ALA A 145 -2.01 5.33 -18.09
CA ALA A 145 -2.29 5.09 -16.68
C ALA A 145 -2.88 3.69 -16.42
N LEU A 146 -3.78 3.21 -17.29
CA LEU A 146 -4.35 1.86 -17.19
C LEU A 146 -3.31 0.76 -17.42
N ALA A 147 -2.32 1.01 -18.28
CA ALA A 147 -1.24 0.06 -18.56
C ALA A 147 -0.28 -0.13 -17.37
N LEU A 148 -0.25 0.79 -16.40
CA LEU A 148 0.58 0.70 -15.20
C LEU A 148 -0.10 -0.16 -14.12
N THR A 149 0.20 -1.47 -14.06
CA THR A 149 -0.37 -2.40 -13.06
C THR A 149 0.48 -2.59 -11.81
N GLU A 150 1.80 -2.42 -11.93
CA GLU A 150 2.78 -2.55 -10.83
C GLU A 150 3.85 -1.45 -10.98
N ALA A 151 3.41 -0.20 -10.84
CA ALA A 151 4.28 0.94 -11.07
C ALA A 151 5.41 1.03 -10.03
N THR A 152 6.59 1.40 -10.49
CA THR A 152 7.68 1.85 -9.61
C THR A 152 7.33 3.19 -8.97
N THR A 153 8.04 3.57 -7.91
CA THR A 153 7.89 4.89 -7.28
C THR A 153 8.05 6.03 -8.29
N ASP A 154 8.98 5.91 -9.24
CA ASP A 154 9.23 6.91 -10.26
C ASP A 154 8.08 6.98 -11.28
N GLN A 155 7.53 5.83 -11.69
CA GLN A 155 6.36 5.79 -12.56
C GLN A 155 5.12 6.36 -11.89
N ALA A 156 4.92 6.09 -10.59
CA ALA A 156 3.84 6.69 -9.81
C ALA A 156 3.98 8.21 -9.72
N ARG A 157 5.21 8.70 -9.52
CA ARG A 157 5.51 10.14 -9.50
C ARG A 157 5.22 10.79 -10.86
N ALA A 158 5.74 10.20 -11.93
CA ALA A 158 5.51 10.70 -13.28
C ALA A 158 4.02 10.73 -13.64
N LEU A 159 3.24 9.73 -13.21
CA LEU A 159 1.79 9.71 -13.40
C LEU A 159 1.09 10.87 -12.67
N MET A 160 1.48 11.17 -11.42
CA MET A 160 0.93 12.32 -10.68
C MET A 160 1.29 13.66 -11.34
N GLU A 161 2.56 13.82 -11.76
CA GLU A 161 3.02 15.03 -12.43
C GLU A 161 2.29 15.23 -13.77
N ALA A 162 2.10 14.17 -14.56
CA ALA A 162 1.35 14.21 -15.81
C ALA A 162 -0.15 14.51 -15.62
N ALA A 163 -0.73 14.15 -14.47
CA ALA A 163 -2.12 14.44 -14.13
C ALA A 163 -2.35 15.87 -13.61
N GLY A 164 -1.29 16.55 -13.13
CA GLY A 164 -1.36 17.87 -12.50
C GLY A 164 -2.11 18.92 -13.35
N PRO A 165 -1.69 19.18 -14.59
CA PRO A 165 -2.37 20.18 -15.43
C PRO A 165 -3.84 19.88 -15.70
N PHE A 166 -4.23 18.60 -15.78
CA PHE A 166 -5.63 18.20 -15.95
C PHE A 166 -6.44 18.45 -14.67
N ALA A 167 -5.84 18.26 -13.50
CA ALA A 167 -6.45 18.58 -12.21
C ALA A 167 -6.63 20.11 -12.05
N ASP A 168 -5.63 20.89 -12.46
CA ASP A 168 -5.68 22.35 -12.46
C ASP A 168 -6.84 22.85 -13.35
N LEU A 169 -6.97 22.25 -14.55
CA LEU A 169 -8.05 22.55 -15.48
C LEU A 169 -9.44 22.26 -14.88
N LEU A 170 -9.64 21.08 -14.25
CA LEU A 170 -10.89 20.77 -13.57
C LEU A 170 -11.18 21.74 -12.41
N THR A 171 -10.16 22.12 -11.66
CA THR A 171 -10.29 23.07 -10.55
C THR A 171 -10.79 24.42 -11.05
N MET A 172 -10.25 24.92 -12.17
CA MET A 172 -10.74 26.15 -12.80
C MET A 172 -12.18 26.04 -13.30
N LEU A 173 -12.58 24.87 -13.83
CA LEU A 173 -13.96 24.63 -14.30
C LEU A 173 -14.98 24.55 -13.16
N GLU A 174 -14.58 24.02 -12.00
CA GLU A 174 -15.47 23.84 -10.85
C GLU A 174 -15.58 25.09 -9.97
N SER A 175 -14.52 25.89 -9.88
CA SER A 175 -14.35 26.91 -8.84
C SER A 175 -14.31 28.33 -9.40
N THR A 176 -15.07 28.62 -10.46
CA THR A 176 -15.06 29.94 -11.13
C THR A 176 -15.47 31.12 -10.23
N GLU A 177 -16.24 30.91 -9.16
CA GLU A 177 -16.67 31.99 -8.24
C GLU A 177 -15.93 32.02 -6.89
N ALA A 178 -15.10 31.02 -6.58
CA ALA A 178 -14.51 30.85 -5.24
C ALA A 178 -12.97 30.92 -5.20
N LEU A 179 -12.32 31.08 -6.35
CA LEU A 179 -10.86 31.21 -6.44
C LEU A 179 -10.44 32.67 -6.26
N ASP A 180 -9.38 32.89 -5.48
CA ASP A 180 -8.69 34.18 -5.45
C ASP A 180 -7.92 34.42 -6.78
N ASP A 181 -7.71 35.68 -7.13
CA ASP A 181 -7.07 36.08 -8.39
C ASP A 181 -5.66 35.50 -8.55
N GLU A 182 -4.91 35.36 -7.46
CA GLU A 182 -3.56 34.78 -7.46
C GLU A 182 -3.57 33.30 -7.81
N LYS A 183 -4.45 32.49 -7.21
CA LYS A 183 -4.61 31.07 -7.55
C LYS A 183 -5.15 30.90 -8.95
N PHE A 184 -6.11 31.72 -9.37
CA PHE A 184 -6.64 31.65 -10.73
C PHE A 184 -5.54 31.91 -11.76
N SER A 185 -4.70 32.94 -11.55
CA SER A 185 -3.57 33.25 -12.42
C SER A 185 -2.56 32.09 -12.49
N ALA A 186 -2.21 31.48 -11.36
CA ALA A 186 -1.30 30.33 -11.33
C ALA A 186 -1.87 29.11 -12.08
N LEU A 187 -3.16 28.83 -11.92
CA LEU A 187 -3.85 27.76 -12.65
C LEU A 187 -3.94 28.06 -14.15
N GLU A 188 -4.22 29.32 -14.53
CA GLU A 188 -4.26 29.76 -15.93
C GLU A 188 -2.90 29.58 -16.61
N GLU A 189 -1.80 29.93 -15.93
CA GLU A 189 -0.43 29.74 -16.43
C GLU A 189 -0.09 28.25 -16.63
N SER A 190 -0.43 27.41 -15.65
CA SER A 190 -0.25 25.95 -15.73
C SER A 190 -1.00 25.36 -16.93
N VAL A 191 -2.29 25.65 -17.04
CA VAL A 191 -3.17 25.16 -18.12
C VAL A 191 -2.75 25.71 -19.48
N SER A 192 -2.37 26.99 -19.57
CA SER A 192 -1.91 27.60 -20.81
C SER A 192 -0.57 27.00 -21.27
N THR A 193 0.32 26.65 -20.34
CA THR A 193 1.60 26.01 -20.65
C THR A 193 1.40 24.58 -21.13
N ALA A 194 0.50 23.82 -20.49
CA ALA A 194 0.27 22.41 -20.80
C ALA A 194 -0.59 22.18 -22.05
N PHE A 195 -1.68 22.95 -22.22
CA PHE A 195 -2.70 22.71 -23.25
C PHE A 195 -2.88 23.86 -24.23
N GLY A 196 -2.18 24.96 -24.01
CA GLY A 196 -2.23 26.16 -24.84
C GLY A 196 -3.25 27.18 -24.35
N ARG A 197 -2.95 28.44 -24.68
CA ARG A 197 -3.75 29.62 -24.33
C ARG A 197 -5.24 29.58 -24.76
N PRO A 198 -5.62 28.97 -25.90
CA PRO A 198 -7.04 28.88 -26.29
C PRO A 198 -7.93 28.15 -25.27
N ILE A 199 -7.40 27.14 -24.58
CA ILE A 199 -8.12 26.40 -23.54
C ILE A 199 -8.30 27.28 -22.29
N ALA A 200 -7.22 27.89 -21.81
CA ALA A 200 -7.24 28.79 -20.66
C ALA A 200 -8.26 29.94 -20.84
N VAL A 201 -8.27 30.57 -22.02
CA VAL A 201 -9.21 31.65 -22.35
C VAL A 201 -10.66 31.16 -22.44
N ALA A 202 -10.90 29.95 -22.96
CA ALA A 202 -12.25 29.39 -23.04
C ALA A 202 -12.83 29.13 -21.63
N ILE A 203 -12.00 28.64 -20.70
CA ILE A 203 -12.35 28.44 -19.29
C ILE A 203 -12.65 29.78 -18.61
N GLY A 204 -11.74 30.76 -18.71
CA GLY A 204 -11.94 32.07 -18.11
C GLY A 204 -13.17 32.84 -18.64
N ARG A 205 -13.67 32.47 -19.82
CA ARG A 205 -14.90 33.01 -20.42
C ARG A 205 -16.15 32.17 -20.11
N GLY A 206 -16.03 31.10 -19.32
CA GLY A 206 -17.14 30.20 -19.00
C GLY A 206 -17.66 29.37 -20.18
N ARG A 207 -16.88 29.23 -21.26
CA ARG A 207 -17.31 28.53 -22.48
C ARG A 207 -17.03 27.04 -22.47
N LEU A 208 -16.44 26.50 -21.41
CA LEU A 208 -16.25 25.06 -21.24
C LEU A 208 -17.15 24.57 -20.11
N LEU A 209 -17.94 23.55 -20.41
CA LEU A 209 -18.93 22.97 -19.51
C LEU A 209 -18.57 21.53 -19.18
N LEU A 210 -18.67 21.17 -17.89
CA LEU A 210 -18.52 19.79 -17.44
C LEU A 210 -19.73 18.96 -17.87
N SER A 211 -19.50 17.69 -18.24
CA SER A 211 -20.59 16.74 -18.44
C SER A 211 -21.43 16.59 -17.17
N GLY A 212 -22.66 17.11 -17.17
CA GLY A 212 -23.58 17.05 -16.04
C GLY A 212 -24.07 18.40 -15.51
N GLN A 213 -23.60 19.53 -16.07
CA GLN A 213 -24.23 20.85 -15.95
C GLN A 213 -25.15 21.14 -17.13
#